data_AF-A0A8R7VH53-F1
#
_entry.id   AF-A0A8R7VH53-F1
#
_cell.length_a   1.000
_cell.length_b   1.000
_cell.length_c   1.000
_cell.angle_alpha   90.00
_cell.angle_beta   90.00
_cell.angle_gamma   90.00
#
_symmetry.space_group_name_H-M   'P 1'
#
loop_
_entity.id
_entity.type
_entity.pdbx_description
1 polymer ?
#
loop_
_entity_poly.entity_id
_entity_poly.type
_entity_poly.pdbx_seq_one_letter_code
_entity_poly.pdbx_strand_id
1 'polypeptide(L)'
;MLLKDYPSRDCVHKVLDEAFLSRLDTVKELLGKYASPDFRIAVDSDEREAIQKLNLHSAVLNVKHLLWLIERMVDMRVADNAVKLWSEQVALAADLQKLLNDADMWRNMAPGLPMLVTRCTLRLAHSVMIGETLVPRQVRMKLVKSWLPVLNVCRDIAQPMHSGYKSSNCQELEGTFLKIISTLSVPDAQELLQQCLGFSTRNVDDCQHLVTAFKTWFRRASRDPQGPQGGED
;
A
#
# COMPACT_ATOMS: atom_id res chain seq x y z
N MET A 1 1.43 29.97 -10.26
CA MET A 1 2.74 30.39 -9.70
C MET A 1 2.47 31.35 -8.54
N LEU A 2 2.17 30.82 -7.34
CA LEU A 2 1.72 31.59 -6.18
C LEU A 2 2.21 30.99 -4.84
N LEU A 3 3.39 30.37 -4.85
CA LEU A 3 4.06 29.81 -3.66
C LEU A 3 5.56 30.14 -3.67
N LYS A 4 5.93 31.35 -4.13
CA LYS A 4 7.34 31.78 -4.23
C LYS A 4 7.88 32.51 -3.01
N ASP A 5 7.04 32.81 -2.03
CA ASP A 5 7.50 33.44 -0.79
C ASP A 5 7.86 32.36 0.24
N TYR A 6 9.15 32.30 0.54
CA TYR A 6 9.87 31.21 1.18
C TYR A 6 10.08 31.41 2.70
N PRO A 7 9.03 31.70 3.51
CA PRO A 7 9.00 31.31 4.92
C PRO A 7 7.88 30.29 5.16
N SER A 8 8.11 28.98 5.16
CA SER A 8 9.28 28.21 4.74
C SER A 8 8.73 26.87 4.24
N ARG A 9 9.32 26.28 3.20
CA ARG A 9 8.94 24.93 2.74
C ARG A 9 8.92 23.91 3.88
N ASP A 10 9.77 24.12 4.89
CA ASP A 10 9.85 23.32 6.11
C ASP A 10 8.62 23.45 7.01
N CYS A 11 8.04 24.66 7.11
CA CYS A 11 6.79 24.88 7.84
C CYS A 11 5.63 24.14 7.16
N VAL A 12 5.52 24.24 5.84
CA VAL A 12 4.52 23.51 5.06
C VAL A 12 4.72 22.00 5.20
N HIS A 13 5.96 21.51 5.11
CA HIS A 13 6.30 20.11 5.30
C HIS A 13 5.85 19.62 6.69
N LYS A 14 6.21 20.34 7.75
CA LYS A 14 5.85 20.00 9.13
C LYS A 14 4.35 19.96 9.36
N VAL A 15 3.61 20.97 8.87
CA VAL A 15 2.15 21.02 9.01
C VAL A 15 1.47 19.84 8.30
N LEU A 16 1.94 19.50 7.10
CA LEU A 16 1.40 18.35 6.35
C LEU A 16 1.74 17.02 7.01
N ASP A 17 2.93 16.88 7.56
CA ASP A 17 3.35 15.70 8.32
C ASP A 17 2.49 15.50 9.58
N GLU A 18 2.27 16.58 10.35
CA GLU A 18 1.42 16.55 11.54
C GLU A 18 -0.04 16.21 11.17
N ALA A 19 -0.55 16.80 10.09
CA ALA A 19 -1.89 16.50 9.58
C ALA A 19 -2.00 15.04 9.11
N PHE A 20 -0.98 14.53 8.40
CA PHE A 20 -0.94 13.14 7.94
C PHE A 20 -0.92 12.17 9.11
N LEU A 21 -0.02 12.39 10.08
CA LEU A 21 0.11 11.54 11.26
C LEU A 21 -1.18 11.53 12.09
N SER A 22 -1.75 12.70 12.36
CA SER A 22 -3.02 12.83 13.08
C SER A 22 -4.16 12.05 12.42
N ARG A 23 -4.28 12.13 11.09
CA ARG A 23 -5.29 11.40 10.34
C ARG A 23 -5.03 9.91 10.30
N LEU A 24 -3.76 9.51 10.18
CA LEU A 24 -3.36 8.10 10.20
C LEU A 24 -3.67 7.47 11.57
N ASP A 25 -3.36 8.15 12.66
CA ASP A 25 -3.68 7.69 14.02
C ASP A 25 -5.18 7.59 14.26
N THR A 26 -5.95 8.55 13.75
CA THR A 26 -7.43 8.47 13.79
C THR A 26 -7.94 7.22 13.05
N VAL A 27 -7.42 6.91 11.86
CA VAL A 27 -7.81 5.71 11.10
C VAL A 27 -7.43 4.44 11.86
N LYS A 28 -6.23 4.39 12.44
CA LYS A 28 -5.77 3.25 13.24
C LYS A 28 -6.66 3.03 14.46
N GLU A 29 -7.05 4.08 15.17
CA GLU A 29 -7.93 3.98 16.33
C GLU A 29 -9.31 3.45 15.93
N LEU A 30 -9.91 4.01 14.86
CA LEU A 30 -11.24 3.61 14.40
C LEU A 30 -11.27 2.15 13.91
N LEU A 31 -10.25 1.71 13.18
CA LEU A 31 -10.16 0.33 12.68
C LEU A 31 -9.72 -0.67 13.75
N GLY A 32 -8.83 -0.27 14.67
CA GLY A 32 -8.40 -1.11 15.79
C GLY A 32 -9.56 -1.44 16.74
N LYS A 33 -10.43 -0.46 17.03
CA LYS A 33 -11.67 -0.69 17.79
C LYS A 33 -12.59 -1.72 17.12
N TYR A 34 -12.64 -1.74 15.79
CA TYR A 34 -13.41 -2.73 15.04
C TYR A 34 -12.77 -4.13 15.05
N ALA A 35 -11.44 -4.20 14.95
CA ALA A 35 -10.71 -5.47 14.89
C ALA A 35 -10.63 -6.23 16.24
N SER A 36 -11.01 -5.60 17.35
CA SER A 36 -10.90 -6.16 18.70
C SER A 36 -11.90 -7.33 18.95
N PRO A 37 -11.45 -8.48 19.50
CA PRO A 37 -12.30 -9.66 19.77
C PRO A 37 -13.44 -9.42 20.75
N ASP A 38 -13.26 -8.54 21.74
CA ASP A 38 -14.24 -8.25 22.80
C ASP A 38 -15.60 -7.78 22.26
N PHE A 39 -15.60 -7.27 21.04
CA PHE A 39 -16.79 -6.73 20.39
C PHE A 39 -17.58 -7.75 19.59
N ARG A 40 -17.07 -8.98 19.36
CA ARG A 40 -17.74 -10.02 18.55
C ARG A 40 -18.67 -10.96 19.35
N ILE A 41 -18.71 -10.86 20.69
CA ILE A 41 -19.31 -11.88 21.57
C ILE A 41 -20.57 -11.38 22.34
N ALA A 42 -20.97 -10.11 22.21
CA ALA A 42 -21.98 -9.52 23.11
C ALA A 42 -23.41 -9.45 22.53
N VAL A 43 -24.39 -9.54 23.44
CA VAL A 43 -25.84 -9.76 23.22
C VAL A 43 -26.64 -8.49 22.86
N ASP A 44 -26.08 -7.29 23.03
CA ASP A 44 -26.76 -6.02 22.72
C ASP A 44 -26.36 -5.52 21.32
N SER A 45 -27.12 -5.97 20.31
CA SER A 45 -26.70 -6.01 18.90
C SER A 45 -26.83 -4.66 18.17
N ASP A 46 -27.93 -3.93 18.37
CA ASP A 46 -28.31 -2.83 17.46
C ASP A 46 -27.53 -1.53 17.70
N GLU A 47 -27.36 -1.12 18.97
CA GLU A 47 -26.57 0.08 19.31
C GLU A 47 -25.10 -0.11 18.94
N ARG A 48 -24.55 -1.31 19.15
CA ARG A 48 -23.17 -1.64 18.77
C ARG A 48 -22.97 -1.65 17.27
N GLU A 49 -23.90 -2.23 16.51
CA GLU A 49 -23.84 -2.22 15.05
C GLU A 49 -23.90 -0.77 14.51
N ALA A 50 -24.74 0.08 15.10
CA ALA A 50 -24.80 1.51 14.75
C ALA A 50 -23.46 2.24 15.03
N ILE A 51 -22.84 1.99 16.19
CA ILE A 51 -21.52 2.55 16.53
C ILE A 51 -20.44 2.03 15.57
N GLN A 52 -20.48 0.76 15.19
CA GLN A 52 -19.53 0.18 14.23
C GLN A 52 -19.66 0.79 12.85
N LYS A 53 -20.89 0.93 12.34
CA LYS A 53 -21.15 1.63 11.07
C LYS A 53 -20.63 3.06 11.13
N LEU A 54 -20.89 3.78 12.22
CA LEU A 54 -20.40 5.15 12.39
C LEU A 54 -18.86 5.21 12.40
N ASN A 55 -18.19 4.29 13.10
CA ASN A 55 -16.73 4.21 13.14
C ASN A 55 -16.13 3.89 11.77
N LEU A 56 -16.72 2.95 11.03
CA LEU A 56 -16.30 2.59 9.67
C LEU A 56 -16.51 3.75 8.69
N HIS A 57 -17.67 4.43 8.75
CA HIS A 57 -17.91 5.63 7.95
C HIS A 57 -16.90 6.74 8.28
N SER A 58 -16.61 6.95 9.56
CA SER A 58 -15.60 7.92 10.01
C SER A 58 -14.20 7.52 9.53
N ALA A 59 -13.87 6.23 9.51
CA ALA A 59 -12.61 5.73 8.97
C ALA A 59 -12.51 6.02 7.47
N VAL A 60 -13.57 5.72 6.69
CA VAL A 60 -13.64 6.04 5.26
C VAL A 60 -13.42 7.53 5.00
N LEU A 61 -14.04 8.42 5.78
CA LEU A 61 -13.82 9.87 5.67
C LEU A 61 -12.37 10.26 5.95
N ASN A 62 -11.76 9.73 7.01
CA ASN A 62 -10.37 10.02 7.33
C ASN A 62 -9.39 9.44 6.30
N VAL A 63 -9.68 8.29 5.68
CA VAL A 63 -8.88 7.76 4.56
C VAL A 63 -9.01 8.66 3.31
N LYS A 64 -10.18 9.23 3.04
CA LYS A 64 -10.32 10.26 1.98
C LYS A 64 -9.44 11.48 2.26
N HIS A 65 -9.40 11.95 3.51
CA HIS A 65 -8.50 13.04 3.91
C HIS A 65 -7.03 12.66 3.75
N LEU A 66 -6.65 11.44 4.14
CA LEU A 66 -5.29 10.93 3.90
C LEU A 66 -4.95 10.91 2.41
N LEU A 67 -5.84 10.42 1.55
CA LEU A 67 -5.61 10.41 0.11
C LEU A 67 -5.34 11.83 -0.42
N TRP A 68 -6.17 12.79 -0.02
CA TRP A 68 -5.97 14.19 -0.40
C TRP A 68 -4.62 14.75 0.09
N LEU A 69 -4.27 14.50 1.36
CA LEU A 69 -2.99 14.91 1.94
C LEU A 69 -1.82 14.29 1.18
N ILE A 70 -1.87 12.98 0.92
CA ILE A 70 -0.85 12.26 0.15
C ILE A 70 -0.66 12.90 -1.23
N GLU A 71 -1.76 13.13 -1.97
CA GLU A 71 -1.68 13.76 -3.28
C GLU A 71 -0.98 15.13 -3.19
N ARG A 72 -1.37 15.96 -2.21
CA ARG A 72 -0.75 17.27 -1.99
C ARG A 72 0.73 17.17 -1.62
N MET A 73 1.09 16.27 -0.70
CA MET A 73 2.46 16.07 -0.25
C MET A 73 3.37 15.61 -1.40
N VAL A 74 2.89 14.72 -2.28
CA VAL A 74 3.69 14.29 -3.43
C VAL A 74 3.83 15.42 -4.46
N ASP A 75 2.75 16.16 -4.74
CA ASP A 75 2.79 17.29 -5.68
C ASP A 75 3.77 18.38 -5.21
N MET A 76 3.88 18.58 -3.88
CA MET A 76 4.81 19.53 -3.26
C MET A 76 6.20 18.95 -2.97
N ARG A 77 6.47 17.67 -3.30
CA ARG A 77 7.76 17.00 -3.06
C ARG A 77 8.17 17.02 -1.57
N VAL A 78 7.23 16.65 -0.70
CA VAL A 78 7.37 16.56 0.78
C VAL A 78 6.67 15.31 1.33
N ALA A 79 6.73 14.20 0.59
CA ALA A 79 6.00 12.96 0.93
C ALA A 79 6.90 11.86 1.53
N ASP A 80 8.19 12.11 1.75
CA ASP A 80 9.16 11.10 2.21
C ASP A 80 8.80 10.55 3.59
N ASN A 81 8.40 11.42 4.52
CA ASN A 81 7.94 10.98 5.84
C ASN A 81 6.58 10.26 5.78
N ALA A 82 5.65 10.72 4.94
CA ALA A 82 4.38 10.01 4.71
C ALA A 82 4.59 8.59 4.18
N VAL A 83 5.51 8.39 3.21
CA VAL A 83 5.88 7.06 2.72
C VAL A 83 6.48 6.22 3.84
N LYS A 84 7.38 6.79 4.65
CA LYS A 84 7.97 6.09 5.80
C LYS A 84 6.89 5.64 6.79
N LEU A 85 6.08 6.57 7.28
CA LEU A 85 5.00 6.29 8.22
C LEU A 85 4.03 5.25 7.65
N TRP A 86 3.61 5.39 6.39
CA TRP A 86 2.74 4.41 5.72
C TRP A 86 3.37 3.02 5.62
N SER A 87 4.68 2.93 5.35
CA SER A 87 5.41 1.65 5.26
C SER A 87 5.49 0.91 6.61
N GLU A 88 5.43 1.64 7.71
CA GLU A 88 5.53 1.11 9.08
C GLU A 88 4.20 0.57 9.62
N GLN A 89 3.11 0.68 8.85
CA GLN A 89 1.75 0.30 9.25
C GLN A 89 1.46 -1.20 9.15
N VAL A 90 2.31 -2.04 9.73
CA VAL A 90 2.16 -3.52 9.71
C VAL A 90 0.88 -3.96 10.43
N ALA A 91 0.59 -3.39 11.61
CA ALA A 91 -0.59 -3.76 12.39
C ALA A 91 -1.90 -3.36 11.67
N LEU A 92 -1.97 -2.12 11.18
CA LEU A 92 -3.10 -1.63 10.40
C LEU A 92 -3.31 -2.46 9.13
N ALA A 93 -2.24 -2.82 8.42
CA ALA A 93 -2.34 -3.69 7.24
C ALA A 93 -2.88 -5.08 7.59
N ALA A 94 -2.46 -5.67 8.72
CA ALA A 94 -2.98 -6.94 9.18
C ALA A 94 -4.47 -6.86 9.57
N ASP A 95 -4.88 -5.79 10.25
CA ASP A 95 -6.29 -5.57 10.63
C ASP A 95 -7.17 -5.35 9.40
N LEU A 96 -6.70 -4.57 8.42
CA LEU A 96 -7.37 -4.42 7.13
C LEU A 96 -7.46 -5.74 6.38
N GLN A 97 -6.39 -6.54 6.34
CA GLN A 97 -6.43 -7.84 5.69
C GLN A 97 -7.48 -8.76 6.32
N LYS A 98 -7.53 -8.82 7.66
CA LYS A 98 -8.56 -9.60 8.40
C LYS A 98 -9.96 -9.09 8.10
N LEU A 99 -10.16 -7.77 8.15
CA LEU A 99 -11.45 -7.13 7.86
C LEU A 99 -11.96 -7.45 6.46
N LEU A 100 -11.07 -7.36 5.46
CA LEU A 100 -11.42 -7.51 4.05
C LEU A 100 -11.67 -8.96 3.65
N ASN A 101 -11.06 -9.92 4.35
CA ASN A 101 -11.32 -11.35 4.18
C ASN A 101 -12.73 -11.74 4.64
N ASP A 102 -13.35 -10.97 5.54
CA ASP A 102 -14.71 -11.17 6.02
C ASP A 102 -15.73 -10.50 5.09
N ALA A 103 -15.94 -11.15 3.93
CA ALA A 103 -16.47 -10.51 2.72
C ALA A 103 -17.94 -10.06 2.79
N ASP A 104 -18.74 -10.59 3.70
CA ASP A 104 -20.17 -10.26 3.83
C ASP A 104 -20.41 -9.00 4.69
N MET A 105 -19.49 -8.71 5.61
CA MET A 105 -19.61 -7.60 6.54
C MET A 105 -19.23 -6.25 5.92
N TRP A 106 -18.06 -6.14 5.28
CA TRP A 106 -17.57 -4.83 4.84
C TRP A 106 -18.25 -4.32 3.55
N ARG A 107 -18.76 -5.22 2.68
CA ARG A 107 -19.44 -4.84 1.43
C ARG A 107 -20.66 -3.95 1.68
N ASN A 108 -21.38 -4.20 2.76
CA ASN A 108 -22.58 -3.46 3.13
C ASN A 108 -22.27 -2.20 3.95
N MET A 109 -21.19 -2.22 4.74
CA MET A 109 -20.89 -1.12 5.68
C MET A 109 -19.92 -0.06 5.14
N ALA A 110 -18.93 -0.45 4.35
CA ALA A 110 -17.86 0.44 3.91
C ALA A 110 -17.26 0.04 2.54
N PRO A 111 -18.06 -0.03 1.47
CA PRO A 111 -17.62 -0.55 0.17
C PRO A 111 -16.43 0.21 -0.43
N GLY A 112 -16.28 1.50 -0.09
CA GLY A 112 -15.20 2.35 -0.61
C GLY A 112 -13.86 2.22 0.11
N LEU A 113 -13.81 1.61 1.31
CA LEU A 113 -12.60 1.57 2.14
C LEU A 113 -11.42 0.86 1.44
N PRO A 114 -11.55 -0.39 0.95
CA PRO A 114 -10.45 -1.07 0.27
C PRO A 114 -9.94 -0.29 -0.95
N MET A 115 -10.84 0.31 -1.73
CA MET A 115 -10.45 1.11 -2.90
C MET A 115 -9.68 2.38 -2.52
N LEU A 116 -10.08 3.06 -1.44
CA LEU A 116 -9.38 4.25 -0.96
C LEU A 116 -8.00 3.93 -0.42
N VAL A 117 -7.87 2.85 0.38
CA VAL A 117 -6.57 2.38 0.89
C VAL A 117 -5.65 1.99 -0.27
N THR A 118 -6.16 1.25 -1.27
CA THR A 118 -5.40 0.92 -2.48
C THR A 118 -4.92 2.16 -3.21
N ARG A 119 -5.76 3.21 -3.33
CA ARG A 119 -5.36 4.50 -3.94
C ARG A 119 -4.29 5.23 -3.14
N CYS A 120 -4.40 5.28 -1.82
CA CYS A 120 -3.36 5.87 -0.96
C CYS A 120 -2.02 5.17 -1.18
N THR A 121 -2.01 3.84 -1.10
CA THR A 121 -0.81 3.03 -1.27
C THR A 121 -0.24 3.17 -2.69
N LEU A 122 -1.10 3.17 -3.71
CA LEU A 122 -0.69 3.40 -5.10
C LEU A 122 -0.05 4.76 -5.31
N ARG A 123 -0.65 5.85 -4.81
CA ARG A 123 -0.09 7.20 -4.97
C ARG A 123 1.30 7.31 -4.34
N LEU A 124 1.46 6.78 -3.12
CA LEU A 124 2.75 6.75 -2.41
C LEU A 124 3.77 5.88 -3.14
N ALA A 125 3.42 4.63 -3.45
CA ALA A 125 4.31 3.67 -4.11
C ALA A 125 4.72 4.15 -5.51
N HIS A 126 3.79 4.73 -6.27
CA HIS A 126 4.09 5.27 -7.59
C HIS A 126 5.12 6.40 -7.49
N SER A 127 4.95 7.33 -6.53
CA SER A 127 5.91 8.42 -6.31
C SER A 127 7.33 7.92 -5.99
N VAL A 128 7.43 6.82 -5.24
CA VAL A 128 8.71 6.16 -4.94
C VAL A 128 9.28 5.49 -6.19
N MET A 129 8.44 4.81 -6.96
CA MET A 129 8.83 4.08 -8.17
C MET A 129 9.44 4.99 -9.23
N ILE A 130 8.84 6.16 -9.48
CA ILE A 130 9.34 7.11 -10.50
C ILE A 130 10.41 8.08 -9.95
N GLY A 131 10.76 7.96 -8.67
CA GLY A 131 11.81 8.78 -8.05
C GLY A 131 11.38 10.19 -7.63
N GLU A 132 10.07 10.48 -7.61
CA GLU A 132 9.54 11.74 -7.08
C GLU A 132 9.72 11.87 -5.56
N THR A 133 9.65 10.73 -4.87
CA THR A 133 9.84 10.63 -3.43
C THR A 133 11.00 9.67 -3.16
N LEU A 134 12.14 10.22 -2.73
CA LEU A 134 13.32 9.44 -2.42
C LEU A 134 13.24 8.93 -0.98
N VAL A 135 13.26 7.60 -0.82
CA VAL A 135 13.27 6.96 0.50
C VAL A 135 14.33 5.87 0.58
N PRO A 136 14.87 5.59 1.79
CA PRO A 136 15.86 4.54 1.96
C PRO A 136 15.36 3.16 1.50
N ARG A 137 16.30 2.29 1.12
CA ARG A 137 16.04 0.88 0.76
C ARG A 137 15.08 0.17 1.73
N GLN A 138 15.29 0.35 3.03
CA GLN A 138 14.48 -0.29 4.07
C GLN A 138 13.01 0.16 4.02
N VAL A 139 12.75 1.43 3.73
CA VAL A 139 11.38 1.96 3.59
C VAL A 139 10.70 1.36 2.36
N ARG A 140 11.42 1.26 1.22
CA ARG A 140 10.88 0.61 0.01
C ARG A 140 10.51 -0.86 0.25
N MET A 141 11.36 -1.59 0.97
CA MET A 141 11.08 -2.98 1.36
C MET A 141 9.85 -3.08 2.26
N LYS A 142 9.79 -2.28 3.33
CA LYS A 142 8.65 -2.26 4.25
C LYS A 142 7.35 -1.88 3.53
N LEU A 143 7.40 -0.92 2.60
CA LEU A 143 6.22 -0.48 1.86
C LEU A 143 5.60 -1.64 1.08
N VAL A 144 6.42 -2.39 0.34
CA VAL A 144 5.95 -3.59 -0.37
C VAL A 144 5.48 -4.64 0.63
N LYS A 145 6.32 -5.03 1.59
CA LYS A 145 6.06 -6.13 2.52
C LYS A 145 4.79 -5.94 3.35
N SER A 146 4.54 -4.73 3.85
CA SER A 146 3.36 -4.40 4.67
C SER A 146 2.07 -4.41 3.87
N TRP A 147 2.08 -3.92 2.62
CA TRP A 147 0.84 -3.64 1.88
C TRP A 147 0.50 -4.69 0.81
N LEU A 148 1.46 -5.54 0.46
CA LEU A 148 1.23 -6.65 -0.47
C LEU A 148 0.12 -7.60 0.00
N PRO A 149 0.03 -8.00 1.30
CA PRO A 149 -1.08 -8.83 1.78
C PRO A 149 -2.46 -8.18 1.63
N VAL A 150 -2.55 -6.85 1.83
CA VAL A 150 -3.80 -6.09 1.68
C VAL A 150 -4.23 -6.03 0.22
N LEU A 151 -3.28 -5.76 -0.69
CA LEU A 151 -3.53 -5.75 -2.14
C LEU A 151 -4.16 -7.06 -2.62
N ASN A 152 -3.72 -8.19 -2.08
CA ASN A 152 -4.23 -9.51 -2.47
C ASN A 152 -5.72 -9.64 -2.18
N VAL A 153 -6.13 -9.27 -0.96
CA VAL A 153 -7.54 -9.36 -0.58
C VAL A 153 -8.38 -8.33 -1.33
N CYS A 154 -7.87 -7.10 -1.54
CA CYS A 154 -8.52 -6.08 -2.36
C CYS A 154 -8.79 -6.52 -3.81
N ARG A 155 -7.96 -7.42 -4.36
CA ARG A 155 -8.10 -7.92 -5.74
C ARG A 155 -9.33 -8.81 -5.90
N ASP A 156 -9.54 -9.74 -4.97
CA ASP A 156 -10.71 -10.63 -4.98
C ASP A 156 -12.01 -9.86 -4.75
N ILE A 157 -11.93 -8.76 -4.01
CA ILE A 157 -13.04 -7.85 -3.76
C ILE A 157 -13.51 -7.11 -5.02
N ALA A 158 -12.59 -6.73 -5.90
CA ALA A 158 -12.90 -5.95 -7.10
C ALA A 158 -13.39 -6.79 -8.29
N GLN A 159 -13.37 -8.12 -8.18
CA GLN A 159 -13.72 -9.07 -9.24
C GLN A 159 -15.23 -9.35 -9.46
N PRO A 160 -16.16 -9.22 -8.49
CA PRO A 160 -17.56 -9.63 -8.71
C PRO A 160 -18.45 -8.55 -9.35
N MET A 161 -17.94 -7.35 -9.65
CA MET A 161 -18.69 -6.39 -10.47
C MET A 161 -18.65 -6.86 -11.92
N HIS A 162 -19.73 -7.49 -12.37
CA HIS A 162 -19.99 -8.01 -13.72
C HIS A 162 -19.65 -7.01 -14.84
N SER A 163 -18.38 -6.93 -15.19
CA SER A 163 -17.83 -6.46 -16.45
C SER A 163 -16.36 -6.87 -16.43
N GLY A 164 -15.76 -7.26 -17.55
CA GLY A 164 -14.34 -7.65 -17.64
C GLY A 164 -13.32 -6.55 -17.27
N TYR A 165 -13.75 -5.47 -16.61
CA TYR A 165 -12.92 -4.40 -16.10
C TYR A 165 -12.41 -4.76 -14.70
N LYS A 166 -11.20 -5.34 -14.67
CA LYS A 166 -10.36 -5.46 -13.48
C LYS A 166 -10.26 -4.09 -12.79
N SER A 167 -10.20 -4.03 -11.46
CA SER A 167 -9.85 -2.78 -10.75
C SER A 167 -8.45 -2.33 -11.20
N SER A 168 -8.42 -1.29 -12.04
CA SER A 168 -7.20 -0.73 -12.62
C SER A 168 -6.18 -0.41 -11.55
N ASN A 169 -6.62 0.10 -10.39
CA ASN A 169 -5.75 0.52 -9.30
C ASN A 169 -5.01 -0.65 -8.64
N CYS A 170 -5.67 -1.82 -8.48
CA CYS A 170 -5.00 -2.99 -7.89
C CYS A 170 -3.92 -3.54 -8.83
N GLN A 171 -4.22 -3.63 -10.13
CA GLN A 171 -3.26 -4.09 -11.14
C GLN A 171 -2.10 -3.09 -11.31
N GLU A 172 -2.40 -1.80 -11.28
CA GLU A 172 -1.38 -0.74 -11.34
C GLU A 172 -0.49 -0.76 -10.09
N LEU A 173 -1.06 -0.97 -8.90
CA LEU A 173 -0.30 -1.09 -7.66
C LEU A 173 0.61 -2.32 -7.67
N GLU A 174 0.13 -3.47 -8.16
CA GLU A 174 0.95 -4.66 -8.36
C GLU A 174 2.14 -4.37 -9.28
N GLY A 175 1.89 -3.77 -10.46
CA GLY A 175 2.96 -3.38 -11.38
C GLY A 175 3.95 -2.40 -10.75
N THR A 176 3.45 -1.47 -9.94
CA THR A 176 4.27 -0.50 -9.20
C THR A 176 5.16 -1.18 -8.17
N PHE A 177 4.63 -2.10 -7.37
CA PHE A 177 5.42 -2.89 -6.42
C PHE A 177 6.49 -3.71 -7.11
N LEU A 178 6.16 -4.38 -8.22
CA LEU A 178 7.12 -5.18 -8.98
C LEU A 178 8.26 -4.33 -9.57
N LYS A 179 7.95 -3.11 -10.01
CA LYS A 179 8.98 -2.15 -10.43
C LYS A 179 9.85 -1.69 -9.25
N ILE A 180 9.27 -1.40 -8.09
CA ILE A 180 10.04 -1.10 -6.86
C ILE A 180 10.98 -2.27 -6.51
N ILE A 181 10.45 -3.49 -6.44
CA ILE A 181 11.20 -4.72 -6.17
C ILE A 181 12.38 -4.86 -7.12
N SER A 182 12.17 -4.58 -8.42
CA SER A 182 13.21 -4.66 -9.45
C SER A 182 14.37 -3.67 -9.24
N THR A 183 14.20 -2.63 -8.42
CA THR A 183 15.27 -1.68 -8.06
C THR A 183 16.03 -2.05 -6.78
N LEU A 184 15.59 -3.08 -6.04
CA LEU A 184 16.24 -3.54 -4.81
C LEU A 184 17.42 -4.46 -5.10
N SER A 185 18.24 -4.75 -4.09
CA SER A 185 19.34 -5.72 -4.21
C SER A 185 18.79 -7.12 -4.54
N VAL A 186 19.59 -7.98 -5.17
CA VAL A 186 19.15 -9.33 -5.57
C VAL A 186 18.55 -10.14 -4.40
N PRO A 187 19.13 -10.12 -3.18
CA PRO A 187 18.54 -10.81 -2.02
C PRO A 187 17.18 -10.25 -1.59
N ASP A 188 17.01 -8.93 -1.52
CA ASP A 188 15.71 -8.35 -1.14
C ASP A 188 14.64 -8.61 -2.20
N ALA A 189 15.04 -8.50 -3.46
CA ALA A 189 14.16 -8.74 -4.57
C ALA A 189 13.69 -10.19 -4.55
N GLN A 190 14.58 -11.14 -4.24
CA GLN A 190 14.23 -12.55 -4.04
C GLN A 190 13.21 -12.73 -2.90
N GLU A 191 13.46 -12.14 -1.72
CA GLU A 191 12.55 -12.23 -0.56
C GLU A 191 11.13 -11.77 -0.92
N LEU A 192 11.01 -10.62 -1.59
CA LEU A 192 9.71 -10.05 -1.94
C LEU A 192 9.06 -10.78 -3.13
N LEU A 193 9.82 -11.19 -4.14
CA LEU A 193 9.29 -11.98 -5.26
C LEU A 193 8.74 -13.33 -4.81
N GLN A 194 9.38 -13.99 -3.82
CA GLN A 194 8.85 -15.22 -3.23
C GLN A 194 7.49 -15.00 -2.58
N GLN A 195 7.30 -13.88 -1.87
CA GLN A 195 6.00 -13.49 -1.34
C GLN A 195 5.00 -13.25 -2.48
N CYS A 196 5.47 -12.79 -3.65
CA CYS A 196 4.63 -12.63 -4.83
C CYS A 196 4.13 -13.92 -5.48
N LEU A 197 4.76 -15.07 -5.23
CA LEU A 197 4.31 -16.34 -5.78
C LEU A 197 2.98 -16.81 -5.16
N GLY A 198 2.67 -16.38 -3.94
CA GLY A 198 1.37 -16.62 -3.31
C GLY A 198 0.18 -16.07 -4.12
N PHE A 199 0.43 -15.22 -5.13
CA PHE A 199 -0.60 -14.57 -5.95
C PHE A 199 -0.85 -15.27 -7.28
N SER A 200 0.09 -16.11 -7.72
CA SER A 200 0.11 -16.71 -9.07
C SER A 200 -0.82 -17.92 -9.21
N THR A 201 -1.73 -18.16 -8.26
CA THR A 201 -2.69 -19.28 -8.32
C THR A 201 -3.75 -19.12 -9.42
N ARG A 202 -3.68 -18.07 -10.25
CA ARG A 202 -4.52 -17.87 -11.43
C ARG A 202 -3.68 -17.62 -12.68
N ASN A 203 -4.30 -17.84 -13.84
CA ASN A 203 -3.71 -17.95 -15.18
C ASN A 203 -2.47 -17.07 -15.42
N VAL A 204 -1.42 -17.66 -16.02
CA VAL A 204 -0.15 -16.97 -16.34
C VAL A 204 -0.37 -15.73 -17.20
N ASP A 205 -1.41 -15.72 -18.03
CA ASP A 205 -1.81 -14.57 -18.85
C ASP A 205 -2.15 -13.32 -18.03
N ASP A 206 -2.64 -13.49 -16.79
CA ASP A 206 -2.99 -12.39 -15.89
C ASP A 206 -1.79 -11.83 -15.12
N CYS A 207 -0.62 -12.48 -15.21
CA CYS A 207 0.55 -12.20 -14.38
C CYS A 207 1.77 -11.73 -15.19
N GLN A 208 1.58 -11.12 -16.37
CA GLN A 208 2.69 -10.68 -17.24
C GLN A 208 3.72 -9.78 -16.54
N HIS A 209 3.26 -8.88 -15.66
CA HIS A 209 4.16 -8.03 -14.87
C HIS A 209 5.02 -8.86 -13.91
N LEU A 210 4.45 -9.89 -13.27
CA LEU A 210 5.16 -10.78 -12.36
C LEU A 210 6.20 -11.60 -13.10
N VAL A 211 5.84 -12.19 -14.25
CA VAL A 211 6.78 -12.92 -15.12
C VAL A 211 7.96 -12.02 -15.52
N THR A 212 7.67 -10.77 -15.89
CA THR A 212 8.70 -9.78 -16.25
C THR A 212 9.64 -9.48 -15.09
N ALA A 213 9.11 -9.32 -13.88
CA ALA A 213 9.89 -9.08 -12.68
C ALA A 213 10.80 -10.28 -12.34
N PHE A 214 10.28 -11.51 -12.41
CA PHE A 214 11.07 -12.73 -12.23
C PHE A 214 12.18 -12.89 -13.26
N LYS A 215 11.89 -12.67 -14.56
CA LYS A 215 12.92 -12.68 -15.62
C LYS A 215 14.00 -11.63 -15.38
N THR A 216 13.61 -10.46 -14.88
CA THR A 216 14.55 -9.38 -14.55
C THR A 216 15.43 -9.75 -13.37
N TRP A 217 14.84 -10.27 -12.30
CA TRP A 217 15.57 -10.76 -11.14
C TRP A 217 16.52 -11.91 -11.50
N PHE A 218 16.04 -12.93 -12.23
CA PHE A 218 16.83 -14.08 -12.64
C PHE A 218 18.08 -13.64 -13.43
N ARG A 219 17.89 -12.76 -14.42
CA ARG A 219 19.02 -12.19 -15.20
C ARG A 219 20.03 -11.45 -14.33
N ARG A 220 19.57 -10.77 -13.26
CA ARG A 220 20.46 -10.07 -12.32
C ARG A 220 21.18 -11.04 -11.39
N ALA A 221 20.53 -12.13 -10.99
CA ALA A 221 21.09 -13.17 -10.13
C ALA A 221 22.10 -14.07 -10.87
N SER A 222 21.86 -14.35 -12.15
CA SER A 222 22.76 -15.15 -13.00
C SER A 222 23.99 -14.38 -13.50
N ARG A 223 24.11 -13.09 -13.20
CA ARG A 223 25.34 -12.33 -13.45
C ARG A 223 26.30 -12.67 -12.32
N ASP A 224 27.22 -13.59 -12.59
CA ASP A 224 28.32 -13.90 -11.68
C ASP A 224 29.08 -12.61 -11.28
N PRO A 225 29.55 -12.48 -10.03
CA PRO A 225 30.51 -11.45 -9.64
C PRO A 225 31.86 -11.60 -10.35
N GLN A 226 32.10 -12.72 -11.04
CA GLN A 226 33.33 -12.98 -11.79
C GLN A 226 33.09 -12.79 -13.29
N GLY A 227 33.27 -11.55 -13.76
CA GLY A 227 33.78 -11.34 -15.11
C GLY A 227 35.20 -11.94 -15.22
N PRO A 228 35.61 -12.40 -16.41
CA PRO A 228 36.85 -13.13 -16.58
C PRO A 228 38.02 -12.32 -16.01
N GLN A 229 38.80 -12.94 -15.13
CA GLN A 229 40.19 -12.58 -14.94
C GLN A 229 40.88 -12.77 -16.29
N GLY A 230 40.80 -11.75 -17.13
CA GLY A 230 41.46 -11.69 -18.42
C GLY A 230 42.91 -11.29 -18.21
N GLY A 231 43.79 -12.23 -18.52
CA GLY A 231 45.15 -12.03 -19.02
C GLY A 231 46.20 -11.58 -18.02
N GLU A 232 47.45 -11.96 -18.13
CA GLU A 232 48.18 -12.93 -18.96
C GLU A 232 49.64 -12.80 -18.47
N ASP A 233 50.41 -13.88 -18.60
CA ASP A 233 51.89 -13.99 -18.53
C ASP A 233 52.63 -13.71 -17.21
#